data_AF-A0A374WTV9-F1
#
_entry.id   AF-A0A374WTV9-F1
#
_cell.length_a   1.000
_cell.length_b   1.000
_cell.length_c   1.000
_cell.angle_alpha   90.00
_cell.angle_beta   90.00
_cell.angle_gamma   90.00
#
_symmetry.space_group_name_H-M   'P 1'
#
loop_
_entity.id
_entity.type
_entity.pdbx_description
1 polymer ?
#
loop_
_entity_poly.entity_id
_entity_poly.type
_entity_poly.pdbx_seq_one_letter_code
_entity_poly.pdbx_strand_id
1 'polypeptide(L)'
;MSLIIMKPDSRKLRMFAWLFVMAAGGVLTSCTSDEKEISGSPDNKYPMEFVGQVFNQSITRTTSEGTWTGTEEVGVQVGDGIKLYKADTYGALTTEDTPFYWESKTATVDVLAWFPCNGTEALPASFPVQQDQNQNDGFQNSDFLRAKGIFTFSGQQPALDFYHLPAKVKLNLKAGEGVEDPETVKNAEVTFVNMALASGEINMATGEVAQTTGEATIIPQKLDEESVTEGCLQTLQALLVPQQMRGKQFIKVVVDGVEAYYIPAEDDANLQAGYLYVYNIEITHRNEIEVTLAVSGPAWAEGKEQTVVSSTYYTADDMKPGDFFYRTADGTGWAVSDGGLRKVNHATGEKEWETPAQSPVDFTDGRVCIGIVFQTESKRISALEKAKGWTHGYVMALTDAAEKCTWGDKTIDEDTGEMTEGINYFPNLATNFDMYGDIDGYGKKVYIAGQKLAGVTTADGTLYDVFYHSENYGTDDSGQYAAPADGTTSGWYLPTIGQWWDILENLGDANGLIALRNSSGTTVELKNGVSQVAIDRMNELMSASGQTVTLFKADVHYWSSSEKSSGVARRVLFDGSGKKYSLRIGDNNKDNPSTNVRCILAF
;
A
#
# COMPACT_ATOMS: atom_id res chain seq x y z
N MET A 1 -8.33 -62.51 -10.97
CA MET A 1 -7.65 -63.14 -12.11
C MET A 1 -6.76 -62.07 -12.74
N SER A 2 -5.43 -62.31 -12.69
CA SER A 2 -4.30 -61.64 -13.37
C SER A 2 -4.28 -60.11 -13.52
N LEU A 3 -3.41 -59.41 -12.78
CA LEU A 3 -1.98 -59.14 -13.07
C LEU A 3 -1.79 -58.18 -14.26
N ILE A 4 -1.60 -56.88 -13.98
CA ILE A 4 -1.05 -55.92 -14.94
C ILE A 4 0.25 -55.36 -14.36
N ILE A 5 1.30 -55.59 -15.15
CA ILE A 5 2.70 -55.24 -14.92
C ILE A 5 2.89 -53.77 -15.26
N MET A 6 3.40 -52.99 -14.31
CA MET A 6 3.97 -51.67 -14.58
C MET A 6 5.30 -51.81 -15.32
N LYS A 7 5.44 -51.10 -16.43
CA LYS A 7 6.72 -50.84 -17.11
C LYS A 7 7.01 -49.34 -16.97
N PRO A 8 8.12 -48.91 -16.33
CA PRO A 8 8.66 -47.57 -16.53
C PRO A 8 9.67 -47.61 -17.68
N ASP A 9 9.50 -46.74 -18.67
CA ASP A 9 10.45 -46.59 -19.76
C ASP A 9 11.43 -45.43 -19.50
N SER A 10 12.62 -45.72 -19.99
CA SER A 10 13.95 -45.21 -19.81
C SER A 10 14.19 -43.74 -20.15
N ARG A 11 15.07 -43.10 -19.36
CA ARG A 11 16.24 -42.28 -19.81
C ARG A 11 16.95 -41.62 -18.61
N LYS A 12 17.85 -42.35 -17.95
CA LYS A 12 18.99 -41.79 -17.18
C LYS A 12 20.13 -42.80 -17.15
N LEU A 13 21.23 -42.49 -17.83
CA LEU A 13 22.64 -42.89 -17.63
C LEU A 13 23.35 -42.67 -18.97
N ARG A 14 24.48 -41.97 -19.08
CA ARG A 14 25.80 -42.40 -18.57
C ARG A 14 26.78 -41.21 -18.63
N MET A 15 27.61 -41.04 -17.60
CA MET A 15 29.09 -41.03 -17.72
C MET A 15 29.70 -40.59 -16.40
N PHE A 16 30.29 -41.53 -15.67
CA PHE A 16 31.38 -41.26 -14.72
C PHE A 16 32.23 -42.54 -14.58
N ALA A 17 33.49 -42.46 -14.99
CA ALA A 17 34.59 -43.34 -14.60
C ALA A 17 35.89 -42.54 -14.87
N TRP A 18 36.44 -41.91 -13.83
CA TRP A 18 37.64 -42.33 -13.09
C TRP A 18 38.94 -42.23 -13.88
N LEU A 19 39.85 -41.34 -13.43
CA LEU A 19 41.19 -41.75 -12.97
C LEU A 19 41.89 -40.61 -12.21
N PHE A 20 42.45 -40.93 -11.04
CA PHE A 20 43.53 -40.20 -10.37
C PHE A 20 44.63 -41.23 -10.06
N VAL A 21 45.91 -40.88 -10.24
CA VAL A 21 47.04 -41.08 -9.31
C VAL A 21 48.36 -40.64 -9.98
N MET A 22 49.18 -40.00 -9.16
CA MET A 22 50.46 -39.30 -9.40
C MET A 22 51.66 -40.19 -9.75
N ALA A 23 52.70 -39.63 -10.41
CA ALA A 23 53.93 -39.13 -9.76
C ALA A 23 55.19 -39.08 -10.67
N ALA A 24 55.98 -38.01 -10.44
CA ALA A 24 57.45 -37.85 -10.51
C ALA A 24 58.19 -37.58 -11.84
N GLY A 25 58.95 -36.46 -11.85
CA GLY A 25 60.34 -36.47 -12.35
C GLY A 25 60.75 -35.46 -13.44
N GLY A 26 61.10 -34.23 -13.04
CA GLY A 26 62.38 -33.57 -13.33
C GLY A 26 62.87 -33.22 -14.77
N VAL A 27 63.34 -31.97 -14.86
CA VAL A 27 64.43 -31.41 -15.69
C VAL A 27 64.02 -30.59 -16.94
N LEU A 28 64.50 -29.35 -16.89
CA LEU A 28 64.43 -28.26 -17.86
C LEU A 28 64.96 -28.66 -19.25
N THR A 29 64.18 -28.39 -20.29
CA THR A 29 64.70 -28.03 -21.61
C THR A 29 63.84 -26.92 -22.21
N SER A 30 64.43 -25.73 -22.26
CA SER A 30 64.00 -24.57 -23.05
C SER A 30 63.74 -24.97 -24.50
N CYS A 31 62.50 -24.80 -24.97
CA CYS A 31 62.18 -24.60 -26.38
C CYS A 31 61.12 -23.49 -26.44
N THR A 32 61.59 -22.32 -26.85
CA THR A 32 60.88 -21.16 -27.41
C THR A 32 59.35 -21.27 -27.48
N SER A 33 58.66 -20.45 -26.71
CA SER A 33 57.27 -20.07 -26.94
C SER A 33 57.17 -19.43 -28.33
N ASP A 34 56.61 -20.17 -29.29
CA ASP A 34 56.06 -19.59 -30.51
C ASP A 34 54.88 -18.69 -30.09
N GLU A 35 55.17 -17.41 -29.87
CA GLU A 35 54.18 -16.35 -29.99
C GLU A 35 53.66 -16.41 -31.42
N LYS A 36 52.54 -17.11 -31.65
CA LYS A 36 51.79 -16.97 -32.90
C LYS A 36 51.10 -15.61 -32.89
N GLU A 37 51.89 -14.57 -33.14
CA GLU A 37 51.40 -13.31 -33.68
C GLU A 37 50.48 -13.62 -34.86
N ILE A 38 49.40 -12.85 -34.96
CA ILE A 38 48.61 -12.78 -36.18
C ILE A 38 49.40 -11.91 -37.17
N SER A 39 50.50 -12.42 -37.72
CA SER A 39 51.23 -11.73 -38.79
C SER A 39 51.46 -12.67 -39.98
N GLY A 40 50.69 -12.42 -41.04
CA GLY A 40 50.78 -13.13 -42.31
C GLY A 40 49.96 -12.41 -43.38
N SER A 41 50.61 -11.45 -44.06
CA SER A 41 50.09 -10.57 -45.12
C SER A 41 49.39 -9.28 -44.64
N PRO A 42 49.60 -8.11 -45.30
CA PRO A 42 48.93 -6.84 -44.94
C PRO A 42 47.39 -6.88 -44.95
N ASP A 43 46.81 -7.95 -45.52
CA ASP A 43 45.37 -8.14 -45.72
C ASP A 43 44.68 -9.07 -44.70
N ASN A 44 45.41 -9.75 -43.80
CA ASN A 44 44.81 -10.68 -42.82
C ASN A 44 44.50 -10.01 -41.48
N LYS A 45 43.69 -8.96 -41.51
CA LYS A 45 43.15 -8.39 -40.28
C LYS A 45 41.92 -9.20 -39.84
N TYR A 46 41.88 -9.64 -38.58
CA TYR A 46 40.71 -10.32 -38.00
C TYR A 46 39.90 -9.28 -37.22
N PRO A 47 38.82 -8.71 -37.80
CA PRO A 47 37.99 -7.75 -37.09
C PRO A 47 37.31 -8.41 -35.88
N MET A 48 37.10 -7.62 -34.83
CA MET A 48 36.22 -7.99 -33.73
C MET A 48 34.77 -7.71 -34.15
N GLU A 49 33.99 -8.78 -34.35
CA GLU A 49 32.58 -8.72 -34.72
C GLU A 49 31.71 -9.05 -33.51
N PHE A 50 31.22 -8.02 -32.82
CA PHE A 50 30.43 -8.16 -31.60
C PHE A 50 28.95 -8.37 -31.91
N VAL A 51 28.25 -9.07 -31.01
CA VAL A 51 26.78 -9.15 -31.01
C VAL A 51 26.28 -8.68 -29.64
N GLY A 52 25.45 -7.64 -29.62
CA GLY A 52 24.81 -7.13 -28.42
C GLY A 52 23.49 -7.83 -28.14
N GLN A 53 23.35 -8.41 -26.96
CA GLN A 53 22.11 -9.01 -26.47
C GLN A 53 21.66 -8.27 -25.22
N VAL A 54 20.39 -7.86 -25.14
CA VAL A 54 19.85 -7.29 -23.90
C VAL A 54 19.54 -8.45 -22.95
N PHE A 55 20.27 -8.51 -21.83
CA PHE A 55 20.21 -9.64 -20.90
C PHE A 55 18.80 -9.75 -20.27
N ASN A 56 18.28 -10.98 -20.22
CA ASN A 56 16.96 -11.43 -19.69
C ASN A 56 15.72 -11.50 -20.61
N GLN A 57 15.84 -11.46 -21.94
CA GLN A 57 14.73 -11.91 -22.80
C GLN A 57 15.23 -12.74 -23.98
N SER A 58 14.82 -14.00 -24.07
CA SER A 58 15.00 -14.81 -25.27
C SER A 58 14.16 -14.20 -26.41
N ILE A 59 14.74 -14.06 -27.60
CA ILE A 59 14.10 -13.54 -28.82
C ILE A 59 12.93 -14.45 -29.21
N THR A 60 11.78 -14.29 -28.57
CA THR A 60 10.50 -14.89 -28.95
C THR A 60 9.43 -13.82 -28.88
N ARG A 61 9.23 -13.18 -30.05
CA ARG A 61 8.11 -12.33 -30.50
C ARG A 61 7.00 -12.07 -29.45
N THR A 62 6.82 -10.80 -29.04
CA THR A 62 5.55 -10.02 -29.19
C THR A 62 5.50 -8.64 -28.51
N THR A 63 6.57 -8.10 -27.91
CA THR A 63 6.56 -6.72 -27.39
C THR A 63 7.80 -5.94 -27.86
N SER A 64 7.64 -4.64 -28.13
CA SER A 64 8.69 -3.72 -28.62
C SER A 64 9.73 -3.33 -27.56
N GLU A 65 9.65 -3.90 -26.35
CA GLU A 65 10.60 -3.66 -25.27
C GLU A 65 11.76 -4.67 -25.35
N GLY A 66 12.99 -4.19 -25.56
CA GLY A 66 14.20 -5.02 -25.46
C GLY A 66 14.74 -5.62 -26.76
N THR A 67 14.29 -5.18 -27.93
CA THR A 67 14.89 -5.52 -29.23
C THR A 67 15.50 -4.28 -29.88
N TRP A 68 16.71 -4.41 -30.43
CA TRP A 68 17.30 -3.38 -31.29
C TRP A 68 16.38 -3.13 -32.51
N THR A 69 16.06 -1.87 -32.77
CA THR A 69 15.29 -1.41 -33.94
C THR A 69 16.13 -1.37 -35.21
N GLY A 70 17.46 -1.47 -35.08
CA GLY A 70 18.42 -1.60 -36.18
C GLY A 70 19.11 -0.29 -36.56
N THR A 71 18.94 0.76 -35.77
CA THR A 71 19.54 2.08 -36.03
C THR A 71 20.29 2.65 -34.83
N GLU A 72 20.29 1.93 -33.71
CA GLU A 72 20.89 2.34 -32.44
C GLU A 72 22.41 2.41 -32.52
N GLU A 73 22.98 3.51 -32.06
CA GLU A 73 24.43 3.70 -31.93
C GLU A 73 24.94 3.26 -30.56
N VAL A 74 25.92 2.37 -30.57
CA VAL A 74 26.54 1.73 -29.41
C VAL A 74 28.01 2.16 -29.33
N GLY A 75 28.42 2.67 -28.18
CA GLY A 75 29.84 2.92 -27.90
C GLY A 75 30.50 1.61 -27.49
N VAL A 76 31.66 1.29 -28.07
CA VAL A 76 32.46 0.11 -27.73
C VAL A 76 33.87 0.54 -27.37
N GLN A 77 34.33 0.15 -26.19
CA GLN A 77 35.69 0.36 -25.72
C GLN A 77 36.46 -0.96 -25.71
N VAL A 78 37.66 -0.96 -26.30
CA VAL A 78 38.64 -2.04 -26.23
C VAL A 78 39.99 -1.43 -25.84
N GLY A 79 40.50 -1.77 -24.66
CA GLY A 79 41.64 -1.08 -24.07
C GLY A 79 41.36 0.43 -23.88
N ASP A 80 42.26 1.28 -24.35
CA ASP A 80 42.09 2.76 -24.29
C ASP A 80 41.31 3.32 -25.50
N GLY A 81 40.99 2.50 -26.50
CA GLY A 81 40.28 2.93 -27.70
C GLY A 81 38.77 2.84 -27.55
N ILE A 82 38.05 3.88 -27.95
CA ILE A 82 36.58 3.91 -28.02
C ILE A 82 36.18 4.11 -29.49
N LYS A 83 35.18 3.36 -29.96
CA LYS A 83 34.61 3.49 -31.31
C LYS A 83 33.09 3.35 -31.28
N LEU A 84 32.45 3.91 -32.29
CA LEU A 84 31.01 3.82 -32.48
C LEU A 84 30.64 2.66 -33.42
N TYR A 85 29.62 1.90 -33.02
CA TYR A 85 29.02 0.82 -33.78
C TYR A 85 27.51 1.07 -33.88
N LYS A 86 26.86 0.46 -34.86
CA LYS A 86 25.41 0.40 -35.02
C LYS A 86 24.94 -1.02 -34.77
N ALA A 87 23.94 -1.18 -33.91
CA ALA A 87 23.27 -2.45 -33.72
C ALA A 87 22.23 -2.66 -34.83
N ASP A 88 22.27 -3.80 -35.49
CA ASP A 88 21.18 -4.22 -36.38
C ASP A 88 20.03 -4.88 -35.58
N THR A 89 18.95 -5.26 -36.27
CA THR A 89 17.77 -5.88 -35.64
C THR A 89 18.03 -7.25 -35.00
N TYR A 90 19.19 -7.86 -35.27
CA TYR A 90 19.65 -9.11 -34.67
C TYR A 90 20.74 -8.87 -33.61
N GLY A 91 21.06 -7.61 -33.32
CA GLY A 91 22.07 -7.18 -32.36
C GLY A 91 23.50 -7.24 -32.89
N ALA A 92 23.74 -7.54 -34.16
CA ALA A 92 25.09 -7.50 -34.71
C ALA A 92 25.59 -6.05 -34.72
N LEU A 93 26.76 -5.83 -34.13
CA LEU A 93 27.37 -4.51 -34.04
C LEU A 93 28.30 -4.30 -35.25
N THR A 94 27.94 -3.36 -36.12
CA THR A 94 28.72 -3.02 -37.31
C THR A 94 29.18 -1.57 -37.28
N THR A 95 30.31 -1.26 -37.90
CA THR A 95 30.80 0.12 -38.00
C THR A 95 31.23 0.41 -39.43
N GLU A 96 30.93 1.62 -39.91
CA GLU A 96 31.40 2.11 -41.21
C GLU A 96 32.86 2.60 -41.14
N ASP A 97 33.34 2.85 -39.92
CA ASP A 97 34.73 3.19 -39.63
C ASP A 97 35.63 1.95 -39.53
N THR A 98 36.91 2.16 -39.22
CA THR A 98 37.83 1.03 -39.02
C THR A 98 37.47 0.28 -37.73
N PRO A 99 37.12 -1.02 -37.76
CA PRO A 99 36.75 -1.78 -36.57
C PRO A 99 37.94 -2.03 -35.64
N PHE A 100 37.69 -2.54 -34.43
CA PHE A 100 38.74 -3.16 -33.61
C PHE A 100 39.22 -4.47 -34.23
N TYR A 101 40.49 -4.82 -33.99
CA TYR A 101 41.12 -6.02 -34.53
C TYR A 101 41.76 -6.85 -33.42
N TRP A 102 41.71 -8.17 -33.56
CA TRP A 102 42.44 -9.09 -32.69
C TRP A 102 43.94 -8.96 -32.94
N GLU A 103 44.71 -8.60 -31.91
CA GLU A 103 46.18 -8.52 -31.99
C GLU A 103 46.85 -9.91 -31.92
N SER A 104 46.21 -10.85 -31.23
CA SER A 104 46.70 -12.23 -31.06
C SER A 104 45.53 -13.20 -30.89
N LYS A 105 45.77 -14.48 -31.20
CA LYS A 105 44.79 -15.56 -30.97
C LYS A 105 44.65 -15.97 -29.51
N THR A 106 45.59 -15.59 -28.66
CA THR A 106 45.65 -16.02 -27.25
C THR A 106 45.47 -14.87 -26.26
N ALA A 107 45.51 -13.62 -26.72
CA ALA A 107 45.32 -12.46 -25.86
C ALA A 107 43.84 -12.35 -25.44
N THR A 108 43.63 -12.07 -24.16
CA THR A 108 42.32 -11.68 -23.63
C THR A 108 42.14 -10.17 -23.77
N VAL A 109 40.95 -9.74 -24.16
CA VAL A 109 40.59 -8.32 -24.27
C VAL A 109 39.38 -8.03 -23.39
N ASP A 110 39.48 -6.99 -22.57
CA ASP A 110 38.35 -6.39 -21.87
C ASP A 110 37.59 -5.50 -22.84
N VAL A 111 36.28 -5.70 -22.89
CA VAL A 111 35.37 -4.93 -23.75
C VAL A 111 34.27 -4.35 -22.88
N LEU A 112 34.08 -3.03 -22.99
CA LEU A 112 32.93 -2.32 -22.45
C LEU A 112 32.08 -1.82 -23.60
N ALA A 113 30.76 -1.86 -23.44
CA ALA A 113 29.86 -1.23 -24.40
C ALA A 113 28.67 -0.57 -23.71
N TRP A 114 28.09 0.45 -24.33
CA TRP A 114 26.94 1.17 -23.79
C TRP A 114 26.05 1.79 -24.85
N PHE A 115 24.80 2.02 -24.46
CA PHE A 115 23.76 2.66 -25.25
C PHE A 115 22.87 3.54 -24.33
N PRO A 116 22.37 4.69 -24.79
CA PRO A 116 22.82 5.41 -25.98
C PRO A 116 24.22 6.01 -25.77
N CYS A 117 25.01 6.11 -26.84
CA CYS A 117 26.32 6.79 -26.81
C CYS A 117 26.28 8.24 -27.32
N ASN A 118 25.14 8.69 -27.86
CA ASN A 118 24.91 10.05 -28.37
C ASN A 118 26.00 10.53 -29.35
N GLY A 119 26.56 9.64 -30.16
CA GLY A 119 27.64 9.96 -31.10
C GLY A 119 28.98 10.34 -30.45
N THR A 120 29.20 10.06 -29.17
CA THR A 120 30.42 10.42 -28.44
C THR A 120 31.36 9.22 -28.25
N GLU A 121 32.64 9.41 -28.59
CA GLU A 121 33.72 8.45 -28.31
C GLU A 121 34.35 8.73 -26.93
N ALA A 122 33.52 8.86 -25.90
CA ALA A 122 33.95 9.13 -24.53
C ALA A 122 33.18 8.26 -23.55
N LEU A 123 33.84 7.83 -22.47
CA LEU A 123 33.16 7.11 -21.40
C LEU A 123 32.13 8.02 -20.70
N PRO A 124 30.89 7.56 -20.52
CA PRO A 124 29.87 8.33 -19.82
C PRO A 124 30.15 8.33 -18.32
N ALA A 125 30.10 9.51 -17.71
CA ALA A 125 30.18 9.67 -16.26
C ALA A 125 28.80 9.57 -15.58
N SER A 126 27.72 9.85 -16.31
CA SER A 126 26.32 9.83 -15.88
C SER A 126 25.40 9.60 -17.07
N PHE A 127 24.16 9.20 -16.83
CA PHE A 127 23.11 9.12 -17.85
C PHE A 127 21.90 10.00 -17.47
N PRO A 128 21.22 10.62 -18.45
CA PRO A 128 20.00 11.37 -18.20
C PRO A 128 18.76 10.45 -18.18
N VAL A 129 17.71 10.89 -17.49
CA VAL A 129 16.34 10.41 -17.67
C VAL A 129 15.46 11.60 -18.05
N GLN A 130 14.51 11.38 -18.96
CA GLN A 130 13.64 12.44 -19.46
C GLN A 130 12.55 12.80 -18.44
N GLN A 131 12.22 14.08 -18.39
CA GLN A 131 11.19 14.60 -17.50
C GLN A 131 9.79 14.11 -17.91
N ASP A 132 9.52 14.05 -19.21
CA ASP A 132 8.27 13.49 -19.76
C ASP A 132 8.61 12.22 -20.53
N GLN A 133 8.26 11.08 -19.94
CA GLN A 133 8.48 9.77 -20.56
C GLN A 133 7.27 9.29 -21.36
N ASN A 134 6.17 10.03 -21.35
CA ASN A 134 4.95 9.69 -22.07
C ASN A 134 4.93 10.25 -23.51
N GLN A 135 5.90 11.08 -23.88
CA GLN A 135 5.95 11.77 -25.17
C GLN A 135 7.36 11.66 -25.78
N ASN A 136 7.45 11.80 -27.11
CA ASN A 136 8.71 11.89 -27.87
C ASN A 136 9.74 10.79 -27.54
N ASP A 137 9.28 9.55 -27.40
CA ASP A 137 10.08 8.39 -27.02
C ASP A 137 10.87 8.61 -25.71
N GLY A 138 10.36 9.45 -24.80
CA GLY A 138 11.05 9.85 -23.58
C GLY A 138 11.39 8.67 -22.66
N PHE A 139 10.53 7.65 -22.60
CA PHE A 139 10.83 6.39 -21.89
C PHE A 139 12.03 5.68 -22.50
N GLN A 140 12.03 5.46 -23.82
CA GLN A 140 13.11 4.76 -24.54
C GLN A 140 14.43 5.55 -24.46
N ASN A 141 14.36 6.87 -24.58
CA ASN A 141 15.51 7.77 -24.46
C ASN A 141 16.08 7.86 -23.03
N SER A 142 15.37 7.33 -22.04
CA SER A 142 15.82 7.23 -20.65
C SER A 142 16.48 5.88 -20.34
N ASP A 143 16.50 4.95 -21.30
CA ASP A 143 17.01 3.58 -21.09
C ASP A 143 18.50 3.47 -21.38
N PHE A 144 19.31 3.67 -20.34
CA PHE A 144 20.75 3.49 -20.44
C PHE A 144 21.17 2.04 -20.18
N LEU A 145 21.84 1.46 -21.17
CA LEU A 145 22.33 0.09 -21.17
C LEU A 145 23.86 0.04 -21.09
N ARG A 146 24.39 -0.97 -20.40
CA ARG A 146 25.83 -1.22 -20.30
C ARG A 146 26.13 -2.71 -20.38
N ALA A 147 27.14 -3.07 -21.18
CA ALA A 147 27.71 -4.42 -21.25
C ALA A 147 29.20 -4.43 -20.88
N LYS A 148 29.65 -5.57 -20.35
CA LYS A 148 31.07 -5.87 -20.15
C LYS A 148 31.35 -7.33 -20.44
N GLY A 149 32.43 -7.61 -21.17
CA GLY A 149 32.91 -8.96 -21.40
C GLY A 149 34.43 -9.05 -21.47
N ILE A 150 34.95 -10.24 -21.19
CA ILE A 150 36.36 -10.59 -21.41
C ILE A 150 36.38 -11.66 -22.47
N PHE A 151 37.07 -11.39 -23.58
CA PHE A 151 37.03 -12.26 -24.75
C PHE A 151 38.43 -12.66 -25.23
N THR A 152 38.50 -13.81 -25.90
CA THR A 152 39.69 -14.28 -26.61
C THR A 152 39.25 -14.75 -27.99
N PHE A 153 40.11 -14.61 -28.99
CA PHE A 153 39.82 -15.05 -30.34
C PHE A 153 39.41 -16.53 -30.39
N SER A 154 38.19 -16.80 -30.85
CA SER A 154 37.61 -18.16 -30.91
C SER A 154 36.99 -18.51 -32.27
N GLY A 155 36.95 -17.56 -33.21
CA GLY A 155 36.20 -17.71 -34.47
C GLY A 155 34.68 -17.67 -34.30
N GLN A 156 34.18 -17.39 -33.10
CA GLN A 156 32.79 -17.04 -32.82
C GLN A 156 32.70 -15.55 -32.50
N GLN A 157 31.56 -14.93 -32.82
CA GLN A 157 31.30 -13.52 -32.50
C GLN A 157 31.16 -13.35 -30.98
N PRO A 158 31.93 -12.46 -30.34
CA PRO A 158 31.77 -12.17 -28.91
C PRO A 158 30.38 -11.61 -28.61
N ALA A 159 29.65 -12.26 -27.70
CA ALA A 159 28.35 -11.80 -27.24
C ALA A 159 28.51 -10.85 -26.05
N LEU A 160 27.98 -9.64 -26.17
CA LEU A 160 27.93 -8.62 -25.12
C LEU A 160 26.53 -8.60 -24.51
N ASP A 161 26.45 -8.97 -23.23
CA ASP A 161 25.22 -8.91 -22.46
C ASP A 161 25.02 -7.50 -21.89
N PHE A 162 24.04 -6.78 -22.41
CA PHE A 162 23.65 -5.44 -21.96
C PHE A 162 22.68 -5.51 -20.79
N TYR A 163 22.95 -4.69 -19.77
CA TYR A 163 22.16 -4.55 -18.56
C TYR A 163 21.66 -3.10 -18.44
N HIS A 164 20.41 -2.95 -17.99
CA HIS A 164 19.83 -1.66 -17.67
C HIS A 164 20.50 -1.04 -16.44
N LEU A 165 20.89 0.23 -16.52
CA LEU A 165 21.38 1.01 -15.39
C LEU A 165 20.31 1.86 -14.70
N PRO A 166 19.23 2.33 -15.35
CA PRO A 166 18.09 2.91 -14.64
C PRO A 166 17.36 1.88 -13.78
N ALA A 167 16.64 2.36 -12.77
CA ALA A 167 15.61 1.59 -12.08
C ALA A 167 14.30 1.69 -12.89
N LYS A 168 13.62 0.57 -13.12
CA LYS A 168 12.28 0.57 -13.72
C LYS A 168 11.23 0.62 -12.62
N VAL A 169 10.27 1.53 -12.74
CA VAL A 169 9.09 1.58 -11.87
C VAL A 169 7.85 1.35 -12.71
N LYS A 170 7.01 0.40 -12.29
CA LYS A 170 5.69 0.11 -12.86
C LYS A 170 4.63 0.47 -11.83
N LEU A 171 3.60 1.20 -12.24
CA LEU A 171 2.48 1.60 -11.39
C LEU A 171 1.21 0.97 -11.92
N ASN A 172 0.46 0.30 -11.05
CA ASN A 172 -0.81 -0.36 -11.36
C ASN A 172 -1.91 0.30 -10.52
N LEU A 173 -2.81 1.04 -11.16
CA LEU A 173 -3.90 1.75 -10.48
C LEU A 173 -5.20 0.95 -10.61
N LYS A 174 -5.89 0.77 -9.49
CA LYS A 174 -7.22 0.16 -9.43
C LYS A 174 -8.18 1.03 -8.62
N ALA A 175 -9.46 0.99 -8.98
CA ALA A 175 -10.50 1.56 -8.15
C ALA A 175 -10.64 0.72 -6.88
N GLY A 176 -10.53 1.40 -5.74
CA GLY A 176 -10.84 0.88 -4.43
C GLY A 176 -12.27 1.20 -4.02
N GLU A 177 -12.54 1.07 -2.74
CA GLU A 177 -13.91 1.16 -2.26
C GLU A 177 -14.55 2.54 -2.41
N GLY A 178 -15.82 2.51 -2.83
CA GLY A 178 -16.72 3.64 -2.91
C GLY A 178 -16.54 4.48 -4.17
N VAL A 179 -15.53 4.17 -5.01
CA VAL A 179 -15.35 4.86 -6.29
C VAL A 179 -16.57 4.56 -7.16
N GLU A 180 -17.43 5.55 -7.35
CA GLU A 180 -18.67 5.41 -8.12
C GLU A 180 -18.41 5.37 -9.62
N ASP A 181 -17.44 6.16 -10.09
CA ASP A 181 -17.03 6.22 -11.48
C ASP A 181 -15.56 5.75 -11.64
N PRO A 182 -15.33 4.49 -12.02
CA PRO A 182 -13.98 3.97 -12.29
C PRO A 182 -13.20 4.75 -13.36
N GLU A 183 -13.86 5.52 -14.23
CA GLU A 183 -13.18 6.35 -15.21
C GLU A 183 -12.34 7.45 -14.56
N THR A 184 -12.70 7.92 -13.37
CA THR A 184 -11.89 8.87 -12.59
C THR A 184 -10.51 8.30 -12.29
N VAL A 185 -10.43 7.02 -11.92
CA VAL A 185 -9.18 6.30 -11.64
C VAL A 185 -8.43 5.95 -12.92
N LYS A 186 -9.13 5.59 -13.99
CA LYS A 186 -8.53 5.34 -15.32
C LYS A 186 -7.85 6.59 -15.90
N ASN A 187 -8.39 7.77 -15.58
CA ASN A 187 -7.91 9.07 -16.04
C ASN A 187 -7.05 9.81 -15.00
N ALA A 188 -6.77 9.19 -13.85
CA ALA A 188 -5.93 9.77 -12.82
C ALA A 188 -4.57 10.21 -13.40
N GLU A 189 -4.15 11.43 -13.05
CA GLU A 189 -2.81 11.91 -13.39
C GLU A 189 -1.81 11.39 -12.37
N VAL A 190 -0.68 10.87 -12.83
CA VAL A 190 0.35 10.30 -11.95
C VAL A 190 1.69 10.94 -12.27
N THR A 191 2.45 11.31 -11.24
CA THR A 191 3.76 11.95 -11.41
C THR A 191 4.70 11.51 -10.31
N PHE A 192 5.97 11.24 -10.64
CA PHE A 192 7.02 11.08 -9.64
C PHE A 192 7.55 12.45 -9.24
N VAL A 193 7.69 12.74 -7.95
CA VAL A 193 8.18 14.03 -7.44
C VAL A 193 9.47 13.85 -6.65
N ASN A 194 10.25 14.93 -6.49
CA ASN A 194 11.57 14.91 -5.84
C ASN A 194 12.60 14.03 -6.57
N MET A 195 12.57 14.01 -7.91
CA MET A 195 13.45 13.18 -8.76
C MET A 195 14.67 13.95 -9.26
N ALA A 196 15.78 13.23 -9.47
CA ALA A 196 16.90 13.70 -10.28
C ALA A 196 16.74 13.29 -11.76
N LEU A 197 17.11 14.18 -12.68
CA LEU A 197 17.06 13.93 -14.13
C LEU A 197 18.39 13.41 -14.71
N ALA A 198 19.42 13.28 -13.88
CA ALA A 198 20.71 12.71 -14.25
C ALA A 198 21.19 11.80 -13.12
N SER A 199 21.79 10.66 -13.49
CA SER A 199 22.30 9.70 -12.52
C SER A 199 23.46 10.28 -11.70
N GLY A 200 23.78 9.64 -10.58
CA GLY A 200 25.10 9.81 -9.98
C GLY A 200 26.21 9.21 -10.87
N GLU A 201 27.43 9.23 -10.36
CA GLU A 201 28.61 8.70 -11.04
C GLU A 201 28.43 7.22 -11.41
N ILE A 202 28.76 6.87 -12.66
CA ILE A 202 28.73 5.50 -13.17
C ILE A 202 30.15 4.91 -13.09
N ASN A 203 30.28 3.79 -12.40
CA ASN A 203 31.46 2.95 -12.54
C ASN A 203 31.29 2.02 -13.75
N MET A 204 31.79 2.45 -14.92
CA MET A 204 31.66 1.67 -16.16
C MET A 204 32.31 0.28 -16.11
N ALA A 205 33.24 0.03 -15.17
CA ALA A 205 33.88 -1.26 -15.01
C ALA A 205 33.05 -2.26 -14.19
N THR A 206 32.24 -1.80 -13.23
CA THR A 206 31.38 -2.63 -12.37
C THR A 206 29.91 -2.58 -12.76
N GLY A 207 29.45 -1.47 -13.34
CA GLY A 207 28.03 -1.18 -13.58
C GLY A 207 27.34 -0.56 -12.37
N GLU A 208 28.07 -0.26 -11.30
CA GLU A 208 27.52 0.45 -10.14
C GLU A 208 27.24 1.91 -10.50
N VAL A 209 26.10 2.41 -10.02
CA VAL A 209 25.67 3.80 -10.22
C VAL A 209 25.46 4.40 -8.84
N ALA A 210 26.14 5.50 -8.55
CA ALA A 210 25.98 6.20 -7.29
C ALA A 210 24.56 6.78 -7.18
N GLN A 211 23.99 6.75 -5.97
CA GLN A 211 22.72 7.40 -5.72
C GLN A 211 22.86 8.92 -5.76
N THR A 212 21.79 9.58 -6.20
CA THR A 212 21.71 11.04 -6.29
C THR A 212 20.40 11.54 -5.66
N THR A 213 20.19 12.86 -5.67
CA THR A 213 18.96 13.51 -5.20
C THR A 213 18.57 14.63 -6.14
N GLY A 214 17.27 14.88 -6.31
CA GLY A 214 16.77 16.02 -7.07
C GLY A 214 15.42 16.52 -6.58
N GLU A 215 14.92 17.57 -7.25
CA GLU A 215 13.66 18.25 -6.94
C GLU A 215 12.72 18.30 -8.15
N ALA A 216 13.08 17.62 -9.25
CA ALA A 216 12.28 17.60 -10.47
C ALA A 216 11.06 16.68 -10.33
N THR A 217 10.12 16.83 -11.27
CA THR A 217 9.02 15.89 -11.47
C THR A 217 9.28 15.03 -12.70
N ILE A 218 8.81 13.78 -12.72
CA ILE A 218 8.85 12.91 -13.90
C ILE A 218 7.43 12.42 -14.21
N ILE A 219 6.98 12.64 -15.44
CA ILE A 219 5.72 12.12 -15.97
C ILE A 219 5.99 10.72 -16.53
N PRO A 220 5.41 9.66 -15.95
CA PRO A 220 5.61 8.31 -16.44
C PRO A 220 4.90 8.08 -17.77
N GLN A 221 5.38 7.12 -18.54
CA GLN A 221 4.69 6.62 -19.73
C GLN A 221 3.41 5.89 -19.32
N LYS A 222 2.27 6.31 -19.86
CA LYS A 222 1.00 5.59 -19.74
C LYS A 222 0.98 4.45 -20.76
N LEU A 223 0.63 3.25 -20.34
CA LEU A 223 0.51 2.11 -21.25
C LEU A 223 -0.85 2.12 -21.96
N ASP A 224 -0.83 1.61 -23.19
CA ASP A 224 -2.04 1.39 -23.98
C ASP A 224 -2.96 0.35 -23.31
N GLU A 225 -4.26 0.40 -23.62
CA GLU A 225 -5.29 -0.44 -22.96
C GLU A 225 -4.98 -1.94 -23.01
N GLU A 226 -4.37 -2.43 -24.09
CA GLU A 226 -3.99 -3.85 -24.26
C GLU A 226 -2.84 -4.29 -23.33
N SER A 227 -2.06 -3.34 -22.79
CA SER A 227 -0.91 -3.56 -21.93
C SER A 227 -1.17 -3.20 -20.46
N VAL A 228 -2.41 -2.82 -20.13
CA VAL A 228 -2.83 -2.61 -18.73
C VAL A 228 -2.82 -3.95 -17.99
N THR A 229 -2.24 -3.98 -16.80
CA THR A 229 -2.19 -5.18 -15.96
C THR A 229 -3.62 -5.66 -15.65
N GLU A 230 -3.86 -6.97 -15.74
CA GLU A 230 -5.18 -7.56 -15.47
C GLU A 230 -5.71 -7.13 -14.08
N GLY A 231 -6.98 -6.72 -14.04
CA GLY A 231 -7.62 -6.21 -12.81
C GLY A 231 -7.29 -4.76 -12.46
N CYS A 232 -6.46 -4.07 -13.24
CA CYS A 232 -6.16 -2.65 -13.08
C CYS A 232 -6.91 -1.80 -14.12
N LEU A 233 -7.12 -0.53 -13.79
CA LEU A 233 -7.76 0.45 -14.68
C LEU A 233 -6.73 1.24 -15.48
N GLN A 234 -5.53 1.41 -14.94
CA GLN A 234 -4.45 2.14 -15.58
C GLN A 234 -3.10 1.54 -15.15
N THR A 235 -2.19 1.34 -16.10
CA THR A 235 -0.81 0.96 -15.83
C THR A 235 0.13 1.99 -16.43
N LEU A 236 1.12 2.43 -15.64
CA LEU A 236 2.16 3.35 -16.08
C LEU A 236 3.55 2.77 -15.82
N GLN A 237 4.55 3.26 -16.53
CA GLN A 237 5.95 2.92 -16.27
C GLN A 237 6.89 4.12 -16.41
N ALA A 238 8.00 4.09 -15.67
CA ALA A 238 9.07 5.06 -15.80
C ALA A 238 10.43 4.43 -15.55
N LEU A 239 11.47 5.02 -16.15
CA LEU A 239 12.86 4.78 -15.85
C LEU A 239 13.38 5.92 -14.97
N LEU A 240 13.83 5.59 -13.77
CA LEU A 240 14.31 6.54 -12.78
C LEU A 240 15.79 6.29 -12.50
N VAL A 241 16.51 7.34 -12.11
CA VAL A 241 17.90 7.18 -11.67
C VAL A 241 17.95 6.54 -10.28
N PRO A 242 19.02 5.80 -9.93
CA PRO A 242 19.20 5.28 -8.58
C PRO A 242 19.17 6.40 -7.53
N GLN A 243 18.26 6.28 -6.56
CA GLN A 243 17.96 7.33 -5.59
C GLN A 243 17.21 6.74 -4.38
N GLN A 244 17.39 7.32 -3.19
CA GLN A 244 16.66 6.98 -1.97
C GLN A 244 15.51 7.96 -1.72
N MET A 245 14.28 7.43 -1.58
CA MET A 245 13.04 8.18 -1.43
C MET A 245 12.37 8.11 -0.06
N ARG A 246 12.96 7.40 0.90
CA ARG A 246 12.51 7.38 2.30
C ARG A 246 12.16 8.77 2.83
N GLY A 247 10.95 8.88 3.38
CA GLY A 247 10.47 10.08 4.07
C GLY A 247 10.21 11.28 3.16
N LYS A 248 10.24 11.08 1.83
CA LYS A 248 9.97 12.13 0.84
C LYS A 248 8.71 11.75 0.04
N GLN A 249 7.95 12.75 -0.39
CA GLN A 249 6.92 12.53 -1.39
C GLN A 249 7.57 11.91 -2.62
N PHE A 250 7.00 10.80 -3.11
CA PHE A 250 7.56 10.05 -4.23
C PHE A 250 6.56 9.92 -5.38
N ILE A 251 5.39 9.33 -5.14
CA ILE A 251 4.34 9.17 -6.16
C ILE A 251 3.22 10.15 -5.82
N LYS A 252 2.90 11.04 -6.74
CA LYS A 252 1.73 11.91 -6.69
C LYS A 252 0.66 11.34 -7.60
N VAL A 253 -0.55 11.21 -7.09
CA VAL A 253 -1.75 10.81 -7.83
C VAL A 253 -2.76 11.95 -7.73
N VAL A 254 -3.36 12.36 -8.85
CA VAL A 254 -4.43 13.37 -8.88
C VAL A 254 -5.67 12.75 -9.49
N VAL A 255 -6.76 12.74 -8.72
CA VAL A 255 -8.08 12.25 -9.14
C VAL A 255 -9.09 13.36 -8.91
N ASP A 256 -9.82 13.74 -9.95
CA ASP A 256 -10.79 14.85 -9.94
C ASP A 256 -10.25 16.16 -9.33
N GLY A 257 -8.95 16.42 -9.53
CA GLY A 257 -8.27 17.61 -9.02
C GLY A 257 -7.80 17.53 -7.56
N VAL A 258 -8.03 16.42 -6.86
CA VAL A 258 -7.55 16.16 -5.50
C VAL A 258 -6.22 15.41 -5.55
N GLU A 259 -5.23 15.89 -4.80
CA GLU A 259 -3.88 15.32 -4.78
C GLU A 259 -3.69 14.35 -3.61
N ALA A 260 -3.10 13.19 -3.89
CA ALA A 260 -2.63 12.23 -2.90
C ALA A 260 -1.17 11.85 -3.16
N TYR A 261 -0.44 11.57 -2.08
CA TYR A 261 1.00 11.30 -2.13
C TYR A 261 1.37 9.99 -1.44
N TYR A 262 2.19 9.19 -2.10
CA TYR A 262 2.90 8.09 -1.46
C TYR A 262 4.25 8.61 -0.94
N ILE A 263 4.46 8.45 0.37
CA ILE A 263 5.72 8.75 1.05
C ILE A 263 6.29 7.43 1.59
N PRO A 264 7.37 6.89 0.99
CA PRO A 264 7.97 5.63 1.42
C PRO A 264 8.49 5.71 2.86
N ALA A 265 8.26 4.67 3.67
CA ALA A 265 8.82 4.55 5.03
C ALA A 265 9.98 3.55 5.09
N GLU A 266 10.65 3.48 6.25
CA GLU A 266 11.77 2.55 6.49
C GLU A 266 12.85 2.57 5.39
N ASP A 267 13.12 1.43 4.74
CA ASP A 267 14.08 1.32 3.64
C ASP A 267 13.37 1.18 2.26
N ASP A 268 12.07 1.48 2.20
CA ASP A 268 11.27 1.40 0.97
C ASP A 268 11.71 2.44 -0.06
N ALA A 269 11.45 2.14 -1.34
CA ALA A 269 11.82 3.01 -2.48
C ALA A 269 13.30 3.42 -2.51
N ASN A 270 14.18 2.55 -2.02
CA ASN A 270 15.61 2.59 -2.29
C ASN A 270 15.87 2.12 -3.72
N LEU A 271 15.78 3.03 -4.71
CA LEU A 271 15.88 2.70 -6.13
C LEU A 271 17.32 2.32 -6.49
N GLN A 272 17.48 1.10 -7.04
CA GLN A 272 18.76 0.52 -7.44
C GLN A 272 18.84 0.33 -8.94
N ALA A 273 20.04 0.46 -9.49
CA ALA A 273 20.31 0.27 -10.91
C ALA A 273 19.88 -1.13 -11.38
N GLY A 274 19.08 -1.20 -12.44
CA GLY A 274 18.64 -2.45 -13.07
C GLY A 274 17.52 -3.18 -12.34
N TYR A 275 16.96 -2.63 -11.26
CA TYR A 275 15.87 -3.26 -10.50
C TYR A 275 14.50 -2.81 -11.05
N LEU A 276 13.48 -3.65 -10.87
CA LEU A 276 12.07 -3.31 -11.14
C LEU A 276 11.32 -3.19 -9.81
N TYR A 277 10.58 -2.09 -9.67
CA TYR A 277 9.68 -1.79 -8.56
C TYR A 277 8.26 -1.69 -9.11
N VAL A 278 7.37 -2.57 -8.66
CA VAL A 278 5.95 -2.56 -9.05
C VAL A 278 5.13 -2.06 -7.88
N TYR A 279 4.53 -0.87 -8.00
CA TYR A 279 3.59 -0.35 -7.02
C TYR A 279 2.16 -0.59 -7.47
N ASN A 280 1.39 -1.33 -6.69
CA ASN A 280 -0.05 -1.43 -6.88
C ASN A 280 -0.74 -0.39 -5.98
N ILE A 281 -1.53 0.48 -6.59
CA ILE A 281 -2.17 1.63 -5.95
C ILE A 281 -3.68 1.45 -6.04
N GLU A 282 -4.32 1.34 -4.88
CA GLU A 282 -5.77 1.34 -4.74
C GLU A 282 -6.24 2.74 -4.36
N ILE A 283 -7.12 3.34 -5.16
CA ILE A 283 -7.66 4.68 -4.91
C ILE A 283 -9.09 4.57 -4.38
N THR A 284 -9.39 5.17 -3.23
CA THR A 284 -10.74 5.17 -2.64
C THR A 284 -11.58 6.36 -3.14
N HIS A 285 -12.88 6.36 -2.87
CA HIS A 285 -13.79 7.50 -3.16
C HIS A 285 -13.40 8.86 -2.56
N ARG A 286 -12.47 8.89 -1.60
CA ARG A 286 -11.92 10.12 -1.01
C ARG A 286 -10.59 10.53 -1.64
N ASN A 287 -10.20 9.85 -2.71
CA ASN A 287 -8.90 10.00 -3.35
C ASN A 287 -7.73 9.62 -2.42
N GLU A 288 -7.99 8.83 -1.37
CA GLU A 288 -6.93 8.22 -0.56
C GLU A 288 -6.28 7.08 -1.33
N ILE A 289 -4.98 6.85 -1.09
CA ILE A 289 -4.22 5.80 -1.78
C ILE A 289 -3.68 4.75 -0.81
N GLU A 290 -3.97 3.48 -1.10
CA GLU A 290 -3.33 2.34 -0.46
C GLU A 290 -2.31 1.73 -1.43
N VAL A 291 -1.08 1.48 -0.96
CA VAL A 291 0.04 1.09 -1.82
C VAL A 291 0.63 -0.24 -1.36
N THR A 292 0.84 -1.18 -2.29
CA THR A 292 1.66 -2.38 -2.11
C THR A 292 2.82 -2.39 -3.10
N LEU A 293 3.94 -3.05 -2.76
CA LEU A 293 5.15 -3.04 -3.57
C LEU A 293 5.66 -4.45 -3.84
N ALA A 294 5.88 -4.80 -5.10
CA ALA A 294 6.71 -5.93 -5.47
C ALA A 294 8.07 -5.44 -5.97
N VAL A 295 9.16 -5.97 -5.41
CA VAL A 295 10.53 -5.67 -5.88
C VAL A 295 11.14 -6.92 -6.48
N SER A 296 11.78 -6.76 -7.61
CA SER A 296 12.61 -7.81 -8.19
C SER A 296 14.06 -7.41 -8.35
N GLY A 297 14.91 -8.41 -8.56
CA GLY A 297 16.35 -8.22 -8.77
C GLY A 297 16.70 -7.58 -10.13
N PRO A 298 17.97 -7.64 -10.55
CA PRO A 298 18.51 -6.96 -11.74
C PRO A 298 18.03 -7.55 -13.08
N ALA A 299 16.83 -8.13 -13.09
CA ALA A 299 16.27 -8.97 -14.13
C ALA A 299 15.00 -8.42 -14.77
N TRP A 300 14.46 -7.31 -14.24
CA TRP A 300 13.18 -6.71 -14.65
C TRP A 300 12.02 -7.72 -14.80
N ALA A 301 12.05 -8.84 -14.09
CA ALA A 301 10.95 -9.79 -13.98
C ALA A 301 10.16 -9.50 -12.69
N GLU A 302 8.85 -9.68 -12.64
CA GLU A 302 8.11 -9.37 -11.40
C GLU A 302 8.57 -10.24 -10.21
N GLY A 303 8.75 -9.60 -9.06
CA GLY A 303 9.21 -10.23 -7.83
C GLY A 303 8.05 -10.71 -6.96
N LYS A 304 8.36 -11.14 -5.73
CA LYS A 304 7.29 -11.41 -4.75
C LYS A 304 6.76 -10.09 -4.20
N GLU A 305 5.44 -9.99 -4.12
CA GLU A 305 4.77 -8.87 -3.46
C GLU A 305 5.17 -8.78 -1.99
N GLN A 306 5.38 -7.55 -1.54
CA GLN A 306 5.63 -7.17 -0.16
C GLN A 306 4.71 -6.00 0.17
N THR A 307 4.12 -6.02 1.37
CA THR A 307 3.36 -4.86 1.85
C THR A 307 4.34 -3.77 2.21
N VAL A 308 4.13 -2.56 1.67
CA VAL A 308 4.87 -1.36 2.04
C VAL A 308 4.01 -0.46 2.91
N VAL A 309 4.68 0.37 3.70
CA VAL A 309 4.01 1.25 4.63
C VAL A 309 3.50 2.47 3.87
N SER A 310 2.18 2.63 3.78
CA SER A 310 1.53 3.85 3.26
C SER A 310 1.04 4.74 4.41
N SER A 311 0.76 6.00 4.11
CA SER A 311 0.13 6.93 5.06
C SER A 311 -0.91 7.80 4.35
N THR A 312 -2.04 8.07 5.00
CA THR A 312 -2.97 9.14 4.57
C THR A 312 -2.52 10.46 5.20
N TYR A 313 -2.60 11.55 4.43
CA TYR A 313 -2.35 12.91 4.89
C TYR A 313 -3.62 13.73 4.80
N TYR A 314 -3.84 14.60 5.78
CA TYR A 314 -5.01 15.46 5.87
C TYR A 314 -4.62 16.93 6.03
N THR A 315 -5.36 17.79 5.35
CA THR A 315 -5.43 19.22 5.59
C THR A 315 -6.47 19.55 6.66
N ALA A 316 -6.55 20.81 7.08
CA ALA A 316 -7.53 21.24 8.07
C ALA A 316 -8.98 21.15 7.55
N ASP A 317 -9.17 21.32 6.23
CA ASP A 317 -10.49 21.35 5.59
C ASP A 317 -11.03 19.93 5.29
N ASP A 318 -10.16 18.91 5.30
CA ASP A 318 -10.56 17.53 5.09
C ASP A 318 -11.36 17.00 6.28
N MET A 319 -12.45 16.29 5.99
CA MET A 319 -13.24 15.59 7.00
C MET A 319 -12.57 14.27 7.39
N LYS A 320 -12.22 14.14 8.67
CA LYS A 320 -11.36 13.05 9.17
C LYS A 320 -11.67 12.68 10.63
N PRO A 321 -11.17 11.53 11.12
CA PRO A 321 -11.29 11.19 12.52
C PRO A 321 -10.67 12.25 13.44
N GLY A 322 -11.35 12.52 14.55
CA GLY A 322 -11.02 13.55 15.53
C GLY A 322 -11.73 14.88 15.31
N ASP A 323 -12.32 15.12 14.14
CA ASP A 323 -13.07 16.35 13.88
C ASP A 323 -14.27 16.51 14.83
N PHE A 324 -14.55 17.76 15.21
CA PHE A 324 -15.69 18.08 16.07
C PHE A 324 -16.96 18.12 15.24
N PHE A 325 -18.00 17.44 15.71
CA PHE A 325 -19.31 17.39 15.06
C PHE A 325 -20.32 18.25 15.82
N TYR A 326 -20.99 19.14 15.09
CA TYR A 326 -21.92 20.12 15.65
C TYR A 326 -23.34 19.89 15.14
N ARG A 327 -24.31 20.11 16.02
CA ARG A 327 -25.67 20.43 15.61
C ARG A 327 -25.79 21.93 15.40
N THR A 328 -26.45 22.36 14.33
CA THR A 328 -26.72 23.78 14.06
C THR A 328 -27.63 24.40 15.12
N ALA A 329 -27.60 25.73 15.23
CA ALA A 329 -28.35 26.47 16.25
C ALA A 329 -29.89 26.28 16.15
N ASP A 330 -30.41 26.04 14.95
CA ASP A 330 -31.83 25.72 14.70
C ASP A 330 -32.19 24.26 15.03
N GLY A 331 -31.19 23.43 15.35
CA GLY A 331 -31.35 22.03 15.71
C GLY A 331 -31.58 21.09 14.51
N THR A 332 -31.66 21.61 13.29
CA THR A 332 -32.07 20.79 12.14
C THR A 332 -30.92 20.14 11.41
N GLY A 333 -29.78 20.83 11.23
CA GLY A 333 -28.65 20.34 10.46
C GLY A 333 -27.37 20.12 11.28
N TRP A 334 -26.26 19.93 10.57
CA TRP A 334 -24.94 19.70 11.16
C TRP A 334 -23.81 20.45 10.46
N ALA A 335 -22.68 20.55 11.15
CA ALA A 335 -21.41 21.04 10.63
C ALA A 335 -20.25 20.26 11.27
N VAL A 336 -19.07 20.33 10.67
CA VAL A 336 -17.82 19.80 11.24
C VAL A 336 -16.75 20.89 11.33
N SER A 337 -15.78 20.71 12.23
CA SER A 337 -14.56 21.53 12.27
C SER A 337 -13.33 20.68 12.58
N ASP A 338 -12.17 21.18 12.14
CA ASP A 338 -10.88 20.50 12.29
C ASP A 338 -10.58 20.04 13.73
N GLY A 339 -10.31 18.74 13.87
CA GLY A 339 -9.84 18.10 15.10
C GLY A 339 -8.33 17.97 15.20
N GLY A 340 -7.60 18.34 14.15
CA GLY A 340 -6.14 18.45 14.17
C GLY A 340 -5.38 17.25 13.60
N LEU A 341 -6.05 16.18 13.16
CA LEU A 341 -5.36 15.05 12.52
C LEU A 341 -4.70 15.50 11.22
N ARG A 342 -3.44 15.11 10.99
CA ARG A 342 -2.69 15.43 9.76
C ARG A 342 -2.15 14.23 9.04
N LYS A 343 -1.93 13.12 9.76
CA LYS A 343 -1.36 11.92 9.15
C LYS A 343 -1.76 10.68 9.91
N VAL A 344 -2.00 9.60 9.17
CA VAL A 344 -2.18 8.24 9.70
C VAL A 344 -1.23 7.32 8.96
N ASN A 345 -0.37 6.60 9.70
CA ASN A 345 0.43 5.51 9.15
C ASN A 345 -0.42 4.23 9.10
N HIS A 346 -0.65 3.67 7.92
CA HIS A 346 -1.55 2.51 7.76
C HIS A 346 -0.95 1.19 8.24
N ALA A 347 0.38 1.09 8.32
CA ALA A 347 1.03 -0.12 8.83
C ALA A 347 1.06 -0.16 10.36
N THR A 348 1.30 0.98 11.00
CA THR A 348 1.46 1.07 12.45
C THR A 348 0.23 1.60 13.18
N GLY A 349 -0.66 2.32 12.49
CA GLY A 349 -1.80 3.04 13.09
C GLY A 349 -1.40 4.34 13.78
N GLU A 350 -0.12 4.70 13.78
CA GLU A 350 0.39 5.92 14.41
C GLU A 350 -0.15 7.16 13.70
N LYS A 351 -0.43 8.20 14.50
CA LYS A 351 -1.07 9.42 14.04
C LYS A 351 -0.24 10.63 14.40
N GLU A 352 -0.19 11.61 13.51
CA GLU A 352 0.38 12.92 13.77
C GLU A 352 -0.76 13.94 13.85
N TRP A 353 -0.77 14.72 14.94
CA TRP A 353 -1.80 15.71 15.25
C TRP A 353 -1.16 17.09 15.39
N GLU A 354 -1.88 18.11 14.94
CA GLU A 354 -1.58 19.52 15.13
C GLU A 354 -2.69 20.20 15.92
N THR A 355 -2.38 21.33 16.54
CA THR A 355 -3.40 22.16 17.19
C THR A 355 -4.25 22.85 16.11
N PRO A 356 -5.57 22.67 16.09
CA PRO A 356 -6.45 23.37 15.15
C PRO A 356 -6.38 24.89 15.30
N ALA A 357 -6.54 25.61 14.18
CA ALA A 357 -6.56 27.08 14.19
C ALA A 357 -7.80 27.66 14.89
N GLN A 358 -8.89 26.91 14.89
CA GLN A 358 -10.13 27.24 15.61
C GLN A 358 -10.52 26.05 16.48
N SER A 359 -10.96 26.33 17.70
CA SER A 359 -11.54 25.35 18.61
C SER A 359 -13.06 25.52 18.70
N PRO A 360 -13.79 24.51 19.19
CA PRO A 360 -15.24 24.58 19.37
C PRO A 360 -15.77 25.82 20.10
N VAL A 361 -14.99 26.35 21.05
CA VAL A 361 -15.32 27.56 21.82
C VAL A 361 -15.24 28.86 21.01
N ASP A 362 -14.59 28.85 19.84
CA ASP A 362 -14.44 30.03 18.98
C ASP A 362 -15.69 30.27 18.11
N PHE A 363 -16.57 29.26 17.97
CA PHE A 363 -17.81 29.39 17.20
C PHE A 363 -18.90 30.09 18.03
N THR A 364 -19.30 31.28 17.58
CA THR A 364 -20.31 32.11 18.27
C THR A 364 -21.69 32.12 17.59
N ASP A 365 -21.91 31.25 16.59
CA ASP A 365 -23.14 31.20 15.80
C ASP A 365 -24.24 30.32 16.43
N GLY A 366 -24.02 29.86 17.66
CA GLY A 366 -24.99 29.08 18.44
C GLY A 366 -25.01 27.59 18.11
N ARG A 367 -24.12 27.10 17.24
CA ARG A 367 -23.92 25.66 17.06
C ARG A 367 -23.46 25.00 18.35
N VAL A 368 -23.83 23.74 18.56
CA VAL A 368 -23.45 22.97 19.74
C VAL A 368 -22.65 21.76 19.32
N CYS A 369 -21.43 21.60 19.84
CA CYS A 369 -20.65 20.40 19.63
C CYS A 369 -21.35 19.23 20.35
N ILE A 370 -21.70 18.17 19.64
CA ILE A 370 -22.43 17.02 20.23
C ILE A 370 -21.67 15.70 20.11
N GLY A 371 -20.56 15.69 19.38
CA GLY A 371 -19.74 14.49 19.24
C GLY A 371 -18.41 14.73 18.54
N ILE A 372 -17.65 13.64 18.42
CA ILE A 372 -16.37 13.59 17.71
C ILE A 372 -16.50 12.58 16.57
N VAL A 373 -16.12 12.99 15.36
CA VAL A 373 -16.05 12.09 14.20
C VAL A 373 -15.00 11.02 14.49
N PHE A 374 -15.34 9.73 14.40
CA PHE A 374 -14.39 8.65 14.67
C PHE A 374 -14.06 7.80 13.44
N GLN A 375 -14.87 7.88 12.41
CA GLN A 375 -14.70 7.07 11.21
C GLN A 375 -15.21 7.84 10.01
N THR A 376 -14.38 7.86 8.98
CA THR A 376 -14.65 8.54 7.72
C THR A 376 -14.13 7.67 6.58
N GLU A 377 -14.18 6.36 6.69
CA GLU A 377 -13.82 5.46 5.60
C GLU A 377 -15.10 4.85 5.06
N SER A 378 -15.40 5.01 3.77
CA SER A 378 -16.64 4.43 3.20
C SER A 378 -16.67 2.92 3.39
N LYS A 379 -15.53 2.23 3.36
CA LYS A 379 -15.43 0.79 3.69
C LYS A 379 -15.85 0.38 5.07
N ARG A 380 -15.95 1.35 5.95
CA ARG A 380 -16.37 1.16 7.33
C ARG A 380 -17.79 1.64 7.56
N ILE A 381 -18.48 2.18 6.56
CA ILE A 381 -19.90 2.57 6.64
C ILE A 381 -20.78 1.43 6.13
N SER A 382 -21.82 1.05 6.89
CA SER A 382 -22.72 -0.04 6.50
C SER A 382 -23.51 0.25 5.22
N ALA A 383 -23.90 -0.80 4.50
CA ALA A 383 -24.71 -0.67 3.29
C ALA A 383 -26.09 -0.01 3.55
N LEU A 384 -26.69 -0.27 4.72
CA LEU A 384 -27.98 0.32 5.10
C LEU A 384 -27.88 1.84 5.29
N GLU A 385 -26.81 2.31 5.92
CA GLU A 385 -26.61 3.74 6.18
C GLU A 385 -26.22 4.48 4.89
N LYS A 386 -25.38 3.87 4.04
CA LYS A 386 -25.10 4.37 2.69
C LYS A 386 -26.39 4.52 1.87
N ALA A 387 -27.30 3.54 1.94
CA ALA A 387 -28.58 3.59 1.25
C ALA A 387 -29.52 4.70 1.77
N LYS A 388 -29.27 5.25 2.96
CA LYS A 388 -29.96 6.41 3.53
C LYS A 388 -29.29 7.74 3.16
N GLY A 389 -28.13 7.71 2.50
CA GLY A 389 -27.34 8.89 2.16
C GLY A 389 -26.39 9.35 3.25
N TRP A 390 -26.24 8.58 4.33
CA TRP A 390 -25.32 8.89 5.44
C TRP A 390 -23.94 8.29 5.12
N THR A 391 -23.22 8.96 4.23
CA THR A 391 -21.96 8.46 3.62
C THR A 391 -20.72 9.20 4.13
N HIS A 392 -20.88 10.21 4.99
CA HIS A 392 -19.77 11.04 5.44
C HIS A 392 -18.96 10.33 6.53
N GLY A 393 -19.62 9.63 7.45
CA GLY A 393 -18.94 8.86 8.48
C GLY A 393 -19.80 8.59 9.71
N TYR A 394 -19.10 8.38 10.83
CA TYR A 394 -19.72 8.19 12.15
C TYR A 394 -19.18 9.15 13.20
N VAL A 395 -20.05 9.46 14.16
CA VAL A 395 -19.78 10.38 15.27
C VAL A 395 -20.02 9.66 16.59
N MET A 396 -19.10 9.80 17.54
CA MET A 396 -19.22 9.32 18.91
C MET A 396 -19.75 10.43 19.83
N ALA A 397 -20.72 10.09 20.68
CA ALA A 397 -21.31 11.02 21.64
C ALA A 397 -20.33 11.52 22.72
N LEU A 398 -20.54 12.73 23.23
CA LEU A 398 -19.70 13.34 24.27
C LEU A 398 -19.99 12.81 25.70
N THR A 399 -21.17 12.23 25.92
CA THR A 399 -21.56 11.68 27.23
C THR A 399 -22.08 10.25 27.11
N ASP A 400 -22.07 9.53 28.24
CA ASP A 400 -22.76 8.25 28.35
C ASP A 400 -24.28 8.49 28.28
N ALA A 401 -24.99 7.62 27.58
CA ALA A 401 -26.46 7.64 27.56
C ALA A 401 -27.04 7.00 28.83
N ALA A 402 -26.37 6.00 29.37
CA ALA A 402 -26.73 5.34 30.63
C ALA A 402 -25.56 4.51 31.19
N GLU A 403 -25.66 4.15 32.46
CA GLU A 403 -24.70 3.31 33.18
C GLU A 403 -25.38 2.02 33.67
N LYS A 404 -24.60 0.93 33.78
CA LYS A 404 -25.05 -0.33 34.40
C LYS A 404 -26.31 -0.92 33.75
N CYS A 405 -26.33 -0.97 32.43
CA CYS A 405 -27.46 -1.45 31.64
C CYS A 405 -27.40 -2.95 31.35
N THR A 406 -28.56 -3.56 31.10
CA THR A 406 -28.76 -4.91 30.56
C THR A 406 -28.88 -4.94 29.04
N TRP A 407 -28.17 -5.85 28.39
CA TRP A 407 -28.16 -5.92 26.93
C TRP A 407 -29.44 -6.53 26.33
N GLY A 408 -30.01 -7.55 26.96
CA GLY A 408 -31.16 -8.29 26.45
C GLY A 408 -31.50 -9.53 27.28
N ASP A 409 -32.46 -10.32 26.81
CA ASP A 409 -32.82 -11.60 27.44
C ASP A 409 -31.73 -12.66 27.17
N LYS A 410 -31.11 -13.17 28.24
CA LYS A 410 -30.06 -14.20 28.17
C LYS A 410 -30.54 -15.57 27.67
N THR A 411 -31.85 -15.76 27.51
CA THR A 411 -32.45 -17.01 27.04
C THR A 411 -32.78 -16.97 25.54
N ILE A 412 -32.62 -15.82 24.90
CA ILE A 412 -32.96 -15.59 23.49
C ILE A 412 -31.66 -15.41 22.70
N ASP A 413 -31.51 -16.17 21.61
CA ASP A 413 -30.55 -15.86 20.54
C ASP A 413 -31.20 -14.83 19.62
N GLU A 414 -30.57 -13.66 19.46
CA GLU A 414 -31.07 -12.67 18.51
C GLU A 414 -30.64 -12.99 17.08
N ASP A 415 -29.77 -13.99 16.89
CA ASP A 415 -29.34 -14.46 15.59
C ASP A 415 -30.52 -14.73 14.66
N THR A 416 -30.63 -13.85 13.67
CA THR A 416 -31.73 -13.91 12.71
C THR A 416 -31.58 -15.10 11.75
N GLY A 417 -30.40 -15.74 11.71
CA GLY A 417 -30.12 -16.97 10.96
C GLY A 417 -30.28 -16.81 9.44
N GLU A 418 -31.53 -16.78 8.97
CA GLU A 418 -31.90 -16.46 7.60
C GLU A 418 -32.03 -14.93 7.44
N MET A 419 -31.47 -14.43 6.34
CA MET A 419 -31.54 -13.02 5.96
C MET A 419 -33.00 -12.53 5.91
N THR A 420 -33.39 -11.63 6.82
CA THR A 420 -34.67 -10.93 6.74
C THR A 420 -34.53 -9.83 5.71
N GLU A 421 -35.31 -9.89 4.63
CA GLU A 421 -35.20 -8.96 3.49
C GLU A 421 -33.79 -8.90 2.86
N GLY A 422 -33.01 -9.98 2.97
CA GLY A 422 -31.63 -10.03 2.46
C GLY A 422 -30.55 -9.58 3.47
N ILE A 423 -30.92 -9.29 4.73
CA ILE A 423 -29.99 -8.79 5.76
C ILE A 423 -30.03 -9.70 7.00
N ASN A 424 -28.86 -10.15 7.48
CA ASN A 424 -28.73 -10.74 8.81
C ASN A 424 -28.36 -9.62 9.79
N TYR A 425 -29.30 -9.22 10.64
CA TYR A 425 -29.12 -8.09 11.55
C TYR A 425 -28.21 -8.44 12.74
N PHE A 426 -28.24 -9.70 13.19
CA PHE A 426 -27.55 -10.17 14.40
C PHE A 426 -26.73 -11.43 14.14
N PRO A 427 -25.74 -11.42 13.23
CA PRO A 427 -24.86 -12.57 13.08
C PRO A 427 -24.12 -12.82 14.40
N ASN A 428 -24.06 -14.08 14.83
CA ASN A 428 -23.22 -14.47 15.96
C ASN A 428 -21.74 -14.35 15.60
N LEU A 429 -21.03 -13.42 16.26
CA LEU A 429 -19.65 -13.07 15.91
C LEU A 429 -18.68 -14.02 16.60
N ALA A 430 -18.10 -14.98 15.88
CA ALA A 430 -17.24 -16.00 16.47
C ALA A 430 -15.79 -15.52 16.64
N THR A 431 -15.27 -14.81 15.65
CA THR A 431 -13.86 -14.44 15.53
C THR A 431 -13.63 -12.93 15.58
N ASN A 432 -12.37 -12.51 15.75
CA ASN A 432 -11.96 -11.10 15.66
C ASN A 432 -12.22 -10.53 14.27
N PHE A 433 -12.10 -11.35 13.22
CA PHE A 433 -12.52 -10.99 11.87
C PHE A 433 -14.02 -10.67 11.78
N ASP A 434 -14.87 -11.54 12.35
CA ASP A 434 -16.32 -11.30 12.38
C ASP A 434 -16.64 -10.05 13.22
N MET A 435 -15.96 -9.86 14.35
CA MET A 435 -16.12 -8.67 15.20
C MET A 435 -15.73 -7.38 14.49
N TYR A 436 -14.59 -7.36 13.80
CA TYR A 436 -14.14 -6.18 13.05
C TYR A 436 -15.05 -5.89 11.84
N GLY A 437 -15.59 -6.93 11.19
CA GLY A 437 -16.51 -6.83 10.07
C GLY A 437 -17.93 -6.39 10.44
N ASP A 438 -18.33 -6.52 11.71
CA ASP A 438 -19.66 -6.11 12.16
C ASP A 438 -19.76 -4.60 12.32
N ILE A 439 -20.25 -3.90 11.28
CA ILE A 439 -20.35 -2.43 11.22
C ILE A 439 -21.78 -1.90 11.07
N ASP A 440 -22.79 -2.77 11.06
CA ASP A 440 -24.20 -2.37 10.90
C ASP A 440 -24.90 -2.21 12.26
N GLY A 441 -24.65 -1.09 12.95
CA GLY A 441 -25.31 -0.77 14.22
C GLY A 441 -26.72 -0.20 14.03
N TYR A 442 -26.94 0.52 12.93
CA TYR A 442 -28.24 1.09 12.60
C TYR A 442 -29.27 0.02 12.24
N GLY A 443 -28.91 -1.01 11.47
CA GLY A 443 -29.81 -2.14 11.19
C GLY A 443 -30.25 -2.83 12.48
N LYS A 444 -29.33 -3.06 13.41
CA LYS A 444 -29.62 -3.63 14.74
C LYS A 444 -30.57 -2.77 15.56
N LYS A 445 -30.38 -1.44 15.55
CA LYS A 445 -31.32 -0.48 16.13
C LYS A 445 -32.72 -0.67 15.57
N VAL A 446 -32.88 -0.62 14.24
CA VAL A 446 -34.18 -0.75 13.57
C VAL A 446 -34.87 -2.07 13.93
N TYR A 447 -34.12 -3.18 13.95
CA TYR A 447 -34.65 -4.49 14.33
C TYR A 447 -35.16 -4.52 15.79
N ILE A 448 -34.32 -4.11 16.75
CA ILE A 448 -34.68 -4.14 18.18
C ILE A 448 -35.83 -3.17 18.48
N ALA A 449 -35.83 -1.98 17.89
CA ALA A 449 -36.91 -1.00 18.01
C ALA A 449 -38.27 -1.62 17.67
N GLY A 450 -38.35 -2.27 16.50
CA GLY A 450 -39.58 -2.85 15.98
C GLY A 450 -40.02 -4.12 16.70
N GLN A 451 -39.08 -4.99 17.08
CA GLN A 451 -39.40 -6.33 17.59
C GLN A 451 -39.46 -6.42 19.11
N LYS A 452 -38.70 -5.59 19.83
CA LYS A 452 -38.49 -5.74 21.29
C LYS A 452 -38.87 -4.51 22.10
N LEU A 453 -38.83 -3.32 21.49
CA LEU A 453 -39.14 -2.06 22.18
C LEU A 453 -40.52 -1.46 21.82
N ALA A 454 -41.28 -2.11 20.93
CA ALA A 454 -42.62 -1.67 20.58
C ALA A 454 -43.53 -1.53 21.82
N GLY A 455 -43.95 -0.30 22.12
CA GLY A 455 -44.82 0.01 23.27
C GLY A 455 -44.09 0.16 24.61
N VAL A 456 -42.76 -0.01 24.64
CA VAL A 456 -41.94 0.26 25.84
C VAL A 456 -41.83 1.78 26.03
N THR A 457 -42.26 2.28 27.18
CA THR A 457 -42.25 3.71 27.50
C THR A 457 -41.18 4.11 28.51
N THR A 458 -40.61 3.14 29.23
CA THR A 458 -39.56 3.34 30.25
C THR A 458 -38.56 2.18 30.24
N ALA A 459 -37.30 2.44 30.55
CA ALA A 459 -36.24 1.42 30.61
C ALA A 459 -36.58 0.23 31.54
N ASP A 460 -37.19 0.48 32.70
CA ASP A 460 -37.63 -0.56 33.66
C ASP A 460 -38.64 -1.56 33.06
N GLY A 461 -39.26 -1.23 31.92
CA GLY A 461 -40.23 -2.07 31.21
C GLY A 461 -39.61 -3.07 30.24
N THR A 462 -38.27 -3.13 30.10
CA THR A 462 -37.59 -3.98 29.13
C THR A 462 -36.29 -4.59 29.67
N LEU A 463 -35.85 -5.70 29.08
CA LEU A 463 -34.51 -6.27 29.28
C LEU A 463 -33.48 -5.74 28.27
N TYR A 464 -33.92 -4.93 27.31
CA TYR A 464 -33.11 -4.34 26.24
C TYR A 464 -32.85 -2.85 26.52
N ASP A 465 -32.56 -2.51 27.78
CA ASP A 465 -32.44 -1.11 28.22
C ASP A 465 -31.28 -0.38 27.52
N VAL A 466 -30.20 -1.08 27.10
CA VAL A 466 -29.11 -0.48 26.31
C VAL A 466 -29.59 0.15 25.01
N PHE A 467 -30.55 -0.51 24.35
CA PHE A 467 -31.13 -0.04 23.09
C PHE A 467 -32.12 1.09 23.36
N TYR A 468 -32.96 0.95 24.40
CA TYR A 468 -33.86 2.01 24.84
C TYR A 468 -33.12 3.32 25.19
N HIS A 469 -32.05 3.24 25.99
CA HIS A 469 -31.26 4.41 26.35
C HIS A 469 -30.55 5.02 25.15
N SER A 470 -30.10 4.20 24.19
CA SER A 470 -29.46 4.72 22.98
C SER A 470 -30.44 5.45 22.06
N GLU A 471 -31.68 4.96 21.93
CA GLU A 471 -32.72 5.61 21.13
C GLU A 471 -33.22 6.92 21.74
N ASN A 472 -33.22 7.01 23.07
CA ASN A 472 -33.66 8.20 23.80
C ASN A 472 -32.51 9.13 24.20
N TYR A 473 -31.29 8.90 23.70
CA TYR A 473 -30.16 9.77 24.02
C TYR A 473 -30.37 11.18 23.44
N GLY A 474 -30.17 12.19 24.30
CA GLY A 474 -30.33 13.60 23.94
C GLY A 474 -31.78 14.09 23.86
N THR A 475 -32.77 13.31 24.32
CA THR A 475 -34.19 13.70 24.35
C THR A 475 -34.64 14.28 25.69
N ASP A 476 -33.70 14.55 26.62
CA ASP A 476 -33.99 15.23 27.87
C ASP A 476 -34.49 16.67 27.65
N ASP A 477 -35.02 17.29 28.71
CA ASP A 477 -35.59 18.65 28.65
C ASP A 477 -34.59 19.71 28.14
N SER A 478 -33.28 19.47 28.26
CA SER A 478 -32.26 20.38 27.74
C SER A 478 -32.06 20.22 26.23
N GLY A 479 -32.27 19.01 25.70
CA GLY A 479 -32.00 18.66 24.31
C GLY A 479 -30.56 18.93 23.88
N GLN A 480 -29.61 19.09 24.81
CA GLN A 480 -28.25 19.58 24.53
C GLN A 480 -27.54 18.70 23.49
N TYR A 481 -27.72 17.39 23.60
CA TYR A 481 -27.04 16.39 22.75
C TYR A 481 -27.97 15.71 21.74
N ALA A 482 -29.18 16.23 21.50
CA ALA A 482 -30.07 15.63 20.48
C ALA A 482 -29.40 15.65 19.10
N ALA A 483 -29.59 14.61 18.31
CA ALA A 483 -29.10 14.57 16.93
C ALA A 483 -29.84 15.58 16.02
N PRO A 484 -29.25 15.98 14.88
CA PRO A 484 -29.93 16.81 13.87
C PRO A 484 -31.27 16.21 13.41
N ALA A 485 -32.30 17.05 13.32
CA ALA A 485 -33.69 16.61 13.10
C ALA A 485 -34.16 16.57 11.63
N ASP A 486 -33.33 16.97 10.67
CA ASP A 486 -33.69 17.06 9.23
C ASP A 486 -33.63 15.72 8.48
N GLY A 487 -33.23 14.64 9.15
CA GLY A 487 -33.07 13.31 8.54
C GLY A 487 -31.73 13.09 7.82
N THR A 488 -30.81 14.05 7.89
CA THR A 488 -29.44 13.92 7.35
C THR A 488 -28.53 13.09 8.25
N THR A 489 -29.02 12.62 9.40
CA THR A 489 -28.31 11.68 10.28
C THR A 489 -29.21 10.51 10.68
N SER A 490 -28.62 9.43 11.17
CA SER A 490 -29.34 8.25 11.68
C SER A 490 -30.07 8.47 13.01
N GLY A 491 -29.85 9.61 13.66
CA GLY A 491 -29.99 9.75 15.10
C GLY A 491 -29.06 8.81 15.87
N TRP A 492 -29.09 8.89 17.20
CA TRP A 492 -28.23 8.09 18.06
C TRP A 492 -28.63 6.61 18.08
N TYR A 493 -27.62 5.74 18.20
CA TYR A 493 -27.79 4.30 18.38
C TYR A 493 -26.57 3.67 19.07
N LEU A 494 -26.71 2.41 19.48
CA LEU A 494 -25.65 1.65 20.15
C LEU A 494 -24.64 1.12 19.11
N PRO A 495 -23.35 1.48 19.19
CA PRO A 495 -22.34 1.03 18.23
C PRO A 495 -22.21 -0.50 18.23
N THR A 496 -21.92 -1.10 17.07
CA THR A 496 -21.47 -2.49 17.01
C THR A 496 -20.06 -2.64 17.59
N ILE A 497 -19.61 -3.88 17.75
CA ILE A 497 -18.26 -4.15 18.25
C ILE A 497 -17.20 -3.74 17.22
N GLY A 498 -17.50 -3.80 15.92
CA GLY A 498 -16.64 -3.27 14.86
C GLY A 498 -16.59 -1.75 14.83
N GLN A 499 -17.69 -1.06 15.15
CA GLN A 499 -17.68 0.39 15.31
C GLN A 499 -16.94 0.83 16.57
N TRP A 500 -17.02 0.06 17.67
CA TRP A 500 -16.13 0.24 18.82
C TRP A 500 -14.66 0.01 18.48
N TRP A 501 -14.36 -0.96 17.63
CA TRP A 501 -13.02 -1.21 17.12
C TRP A 501 -12.47 0.04 16.42
N ASP A 502 -13.28 0.66 15.55
CA ASP A 502 -12.93 1.89 14.86
C ASP A 502 -12.73 3.07 15.82
N ILE A 503 -13.57 3.24 16.85
CA ILE A 503 -13.37 4.25 17.90
C ILE A 503 -12.00 4.06 18.59
N LEU A 504 -11.69 2.82 18.99
CA LEU A 504 -10.44 2.51 19.70
C LEU A 504 -9.21 2.71 18.81
N GLU A 505 -9.27 2.31 17.54
CA GLU A 505 -8.16 2.52 16.59
C GLU A 505 -7.99 3.99 16.24
N ASN A 506 -9.07 4.70 15.90
CA ASN A 506 -8.98 6.04 15.32
C ASN A 506 -8.90 7.15 16.37
N LEU A 507 -9.59 7.01 17.52
CA LEU A 507 -9.60 8.01 18.59
C LEU A 507 -8.81 7.58 19.83
N GLY A 508 -8.60 6.27 20.03
CA GLY A 508 -7.95 5.73 21.23
C GLY A 508 -6.48 5.33 21.06
N ASP A 509 -5.88 5.50 19.87
CA ASP A 509 -4.52 5.05 19.57
C ASP A 509 -4.24 3.58 19.99
N ALA A 510 -5.27 2.74 19.93
CA ALA A 510 -5.17 1.31 20.21
C ALA A 510 -4.55 0.55 19.01
N ASN A 511 -3.41 1.02 18.53
CA ASN A 511 -2.75 0.63 17.28
C ASN A 511 -2.51 -0.87 17.12
N GLY A 512 -2.33 -1.60 18.23
CA GLY A 512 -2.18 -3.06 18.23
C GLY A 512 -3.40 -3.83 17.69
N LEU A 513 -4.56 -3.17 17.55
CA LEU A 513 -5.76 -3.76 16.96
C LEU A 513 -5.60 -4.06 15.46
N ILE A 514 -4.77 -3.32 14.72
CA ILE A 514 -4.57 -3.51 13.26
C ILE A 514 -4.17 -4.95 12.92
N ALA A 515 -3.24 -5.51 13.69
CA ALA A 515 -2.74 -6.87 13.50
C ALA A 515 -3.78 -7.96 13.82
N LEU A 516 -4.90 -7.60 14.45
CA LEU A 516 -5.93 -8.54 14.92
C LEU A 516 -7.18 -8.55 14.04
N ARG A 517 -7.33 -7.59 13.12
CA ARG A 517 -8.50 -7.45 12.22
C ARG A 517 -8.82 -8.73 11.45
N ASN A 518 -7.80 -9.48 11.01
CA ASN A 518 -7.95 -10.73 10.25
C ASN A 518 -7.70 -12.00 11.07
N SER A 519 -7.67 -11.89 12.40
CA SER A 519 -7.33 -13.02 13.27
C SER A 519 -8.56 -13.88 13.61
N SER A 520 -8.34 -15.18 13.78
CA SER A 520 -9.36 -16.15 14.22
C SER A 520 -9.52 -16.20 15.75
N GLY A 521 -8.90 -15.27 16.49
CA GLY A 521 -9.08 -15.14 17.93
C GLY A 521 -10.54 -14.84 18.28
N THR A 522 -11.00 -15.22 19.46
CA THR A 522 -12.41 -15.06 19.86
C THR A 522 -12.64 -13.89 20.83
N THR A 523 -11.54 -13.30 21.31
CA THR A 523 -11.46 -12.11 22.16
C THR A 523 -10.16 -11.37 21.85
N VAL A 524 -10.08 -10.10 22.23
CA VAL A 524 -8.87 -9.27 22.13
C VAL A 524 -8.41 -8.86 23.52
N GLU A 525 -7.11 -8.92 23.76
CA GLU A 525 -6.46 -8.35 24.95
C GLU A 525 -5.16 -7.65 24.52
N LEU A 526 -5.18 -6.32 24.49
CA LEU A 526 -3.98 -5.50 24.31
C LEU A 526 -3.44 -5.12 25.68
N LYS A 527 -2.22 -5.58 25.98
CA LYS A 527 -1.56 -5.41 27.28
C LYS A 527 -0.72 -4.14 27.31
N ASN A 528 -0.01 -3.93 28.42
CA ASN A 528 1.02 -2.88 28.57
C ASN A 528 0.46 -1.45 28.58
N GLY A 529 -0.65 -1.21 29.29
CA GLY A 529 -1.13 0.17 29.49
C GLY A 529 -2.00 0.71 28.36
N VAL A 530 -2.33 -0.09 27.34
CA VAL A 530 -3.13 0.37 26.20
C VAL A 530 -4.49 0.93 26.60
N SER A 531 -5.11 0.42 27.68
CA SER A 531 -6.35 1.03 28.20
C SER A 531 -6.14 2.46 28.63
N GLN A 532 -5.02 2.78 29.28
CA GLN A 532 -4.73 4.13 29.76
C GLN A 532 -4.47 5.06 28.58
N VAL A 533 -3.70 4.61 27.58
CA VAL A 533 -3.45 5.36 26.33
C VAL A 533 -4.77 5.72 25.66
N ALA A 534 -5.67 4.73 25.49
CA ALA A 534 -6.96 4.96 24.86
C ALA A 534 -7.88 5.88 25.65
N ILE A 535 -7.94 5.71 26.98
CA ILE A 535 -8.70 6.61 27.86
C ILE A 535 -8.18 8.04 27.71
N ASP A 536 -6.87 8.25 27.85
CA ASP A 536 -6.27 9.59 27.86
C ASP A 536 -6.50 10.30 26.53
N ARG A 537 -6.27 9.61 25.41
CA ARG A 537 -6.44 10.18 24.07
C ARG A 537 -7.89 10.56 23.77
N MET A 538 -8.84 9.66 24.02
CA MET A 538 -10.25 9.96 23.79
C MET A 538 -10.76 11.07 24.72
N ASN A 539 -10.32 11.09 25.98
CA ASN A 539 -10.69 12.14 26.92
C ASN A 539 -10.12 13.49 26.55
N GLU A 540 -8.89 13.55 26.02
CA GLU A 540 -8.28 14.78 25.50
C GLU A 540 -9.12 15.36 24.37
N LEU A 541 -9.45 14.54 23.36
CA LEU A 541 -10.29 14.93 22.23
C LEU A 541 -11.68 15.41 22.67
N MET A 542 -12.35 14.65 23.53
CA MET A 542 -13.67 15.05 24.04
C MET A 542 -13.60 16.34 24.87
N SER A 543 -12.58 16.52 25.70
CA SER A 543 -12.46 17.72 26.55
C SER A 543 -12.21 18.98 25.74
N ALA A 544 -11.61 18.86 24.56
CA ALA A 544 -11.43 19.97 23.63
C ALA A 544 -12.75 20.46 23.00
N SER A 545 -13.86 19.71 23.13
CA SER A 545 -15.20 20.12 22.68
C SER A 545 -15.73 21.39 23.35
N GLY A 546 -15.20 21.75 24.53
CA GLY A 546 -15.72 22.83 25.37
C GLY A 546 -17.09 22.53 25.99
N GLN A 547 -17.61 21.30 25.85
CA GLN A 547 -18.90 20.88 26.40
C GLN A 547 -18.75 20.05 27.67
N THR A 548 -19.88 19.74 28.31
CA THR A 548 -19.92 18.73 29.38
C THR A 548 -19.65 17.35 28.77
N VAL A 549 -18.72 16.60 29.34
CA VAL A 549 -18.34 15.27 28.84
C VAL A 549 -18.41 14.24 29.95
N THR A 550 -18.80 13.01 29.60
CA THR A 550 -18.57 11.85 30.47
C THR A 550 -17.24 11.25 30.09
N LEU A 551 -16.22 11.42 30.94
CA LEU A 551 -14.89 10.89 30.67
C LEU A 551 -14.85 9.37 30.76
N PHE A 552 -14.11 8.74 29.84
CA PHE A 552 -13.70 7.34 29.94
C PHE A 552 -12.82 7.13 31.18
N LYS A 553 -12.96 5.97 31.81
CA LYS A 553 -12.25 5.62 33.05
C LYS A 553 -11.82 4.16 33.03
N ALA A 554 -10.76 3.88 33.76
CA ALA A 554 -10.36 2.50 34.06
C ALA A 554 -11.44 1.80 34.90
N ASP A 555 -11.51 0.47 34.75
CA ASP A 555 -12.51 -0.44 35.32
C ASP A 555 -13.96 -0.14 34.89
N VAL A 556 -14.13 0.54 33.74
CA VAL A 556 -15.44 0.76 33.10
C VAL A 556 -15.52 -0.04 31.79
N HIS A 557 -16.72 -0.54 31.50
CA HIS A 557 -17.00 -1.32 30.31
C HIS A 557 -18.12 -0.67 29.51
N TYR A 558 -18.11 -0.85 28.19
CA TYR A 558 -19.15 -0.32 27.30
C TYR A 558 -19.74 -1.40 26.41
N TRP A 559 -21.06 -1.44 26.34
CA TRP A 559 -21.78 -2.39 25.49
C TRP A 559 -21.57 -2.03 24.02
N SER A 560 -21.53 -3.06 23.18
CA SER A 560 -21.86 -2.91 21.77
C SER A 560 -23.25 -3.47 21.50
N SER A 561 -23.80 -3.21 20.32
CA SER A 561 -25.04 -3.86 19.83
C SER A 561 -24.81 -5.27 19.30
N SER A 562 -23.59 -5.82 19.37
CA SER A 562 -23.25 -7.11 18.78
C SER A 562 -23.47 -8.29 19.73
N GLU A 563 -24.07 -9.36 19.21
CA GLU A 563 -24.25 -10.61 19.92
C GLU A 563 -23.06 -11.57 19.69
N LYS A 564 -22.77 -12.41 20.70
CA LYS A 564 -21.85 -13.55 20.55
C LYS A 564 -22.62 -14.88 20.43
N SER A 565 -23.67 -15.02 21.23
CA SER A 565 -24.56 -16.18 21.31
C SER A 565 -25.78 -15.81 22.18
N SER A 566 -26.83 -16.64 22.19
CA SER A 566 -28.01 -16.51 23.08
C SER A 566 -27.81 -15.87 24.47
N GLY A 567 -26.84 -16.32 25.27
CA GLY A 567 -26.63 -15.79 26.63
C GLY A 567 -25.73 -14.55 26.74
N VAL A 568 -25.04 -14.16 25.67
CA VAL A 568 -23.79 -13.37 25.76
C VAL A 568 -23.71 -12.32 24.66
N ALA A 569 -23.41 -11.08 25.04
CA ALA A 569 -23.17 -9.97 24.13
C ALA A 569 -21.72 -9.47 24.20
N ARG A 570 -21.29 -8.77 23.15
CA ARG A 570 -19.94 -8.22 23.02
C ARG A 570 -19.86 -6.84 23.71
N ARG A 571 -18.67 -6.55 24.25
CA ARG A 571 -18.39 -5.27 24.91
C ARG A 571 -16.90 -4.93 24.87
N VAL A 572 -16.58 -3.66 25.08
CA VAL A 572 -15.21 -3.18 25.31
C VAL A 572 -14.96 -2.99 26.80
N LEU A 573 -13.74 -3.27 27.25
CA LEU A 573 -13.33 -3.17 28.64
C LEU A 573 -12.03 -2.38 28.74
N PHE A 574 -12.08 -1.31 29.55
CA PHE A 574 -10.92 -0.52 29.90
C PHE A 574 -10.43 -0.95 31.28
N ASP A 575 -9.55 -1.94 31.37
CA ASP A 575 -9.18 -2.46 32.69
C ASP A 575 -8.29 -1.48 33.47
N GLY A 576 -8.35 -1.55 34.81
CA GLY A 576 -7.45 -0.83 35.69
C GLY A 576 -6.18 -1.59 36.06
N SER A 577 -5.55 -1.16 37.16
CA SER A 577 -4.27 -1.70 37.64
C SER A 577 -4.30 -3.21 37.89
N GLY A 578 -5.45 -3.77 38.28
CA GLY A 578 -5.64 -5.20 38.54
C GLY A 578 -5.37 -6.10 37.33
N LYS A 579 -5.51 -5.56 36.11
CA LYS A 579 -5.16 -6.25 34.86
C LYS A 579 -4.05 -5.53 34.09
N LYS A 580 -3.25 -4.72 34.78
CA LYS A 580 -2.15 -3.94 34.18
C LYS A 580 -2.62 -3.03 33.04
N TYR A 581 -3.80 -2.45 33.19
CA TYR A 581 -4.36 -1.50 32.23
C TYR A 581 -4.48 -2.06 30.81
N SER A 582 -4.93 -3.31 30.68
CA SER A 582 -5.23 -3.92 29.39
C SER A 582 -6.52 -3.36 28.78
N LEU A 583 -6.50 -3.13 27.47
CA LEU A 583 -7.71 -2.89 26.68
C LEU A 583 -8.22 -4.22 26.15
N ARG A 584 -9.50 -4.53 26.34
CA ARG A 584 -10.08 -5.79 25.89
C ARG A 584 -11.34 -5.59 25.06
N ILE A 585 -11.46 -6.40 24.01
CA ILE A 585 -12.72 -6.65 23.30
C ILE A 585 -13.15 -8.05 23.71
N GLY A 586 -14.23 -8.10 24.49
CA GLY A 586 -14.65 -9.31 25.17
C GLY A 586 -16.15 -9.48 25.14
N ASP A 587 -16.66 -10.11 26.17
CA ASP A 587 -18.06 -10.45 26.27
C ASP A 587 -18.56 -10.41 27.72
N ASN A 588 -19.88 -10.49 27.87
CA ASN A 588 -20.57 -10.59 29.14
C ASN A 588 -21.98 -11.12 28.98
N ASN A 589 -22.56 -11.62 30.07
CA ASN A 589 -23.95 -12.05 30.08
C ASN A 589 -24.87 -10.87 29.79
N LYS A 590 -25.87 -11.09 28.94
CA LYS A 590 -26.80 -10.03 28.52
C LYS A 590 -27.57 -9.41 29.69
N ASP A 591 -27.87 -10.18 30.73
CA ASP A 591 -28.64 -9.74 31.90
C ASP A 591 -27.79 -9.11 33.02
N ASN A 592 -26.50 -8.82 32.77
CA ASN A 592 -25.60 -8.30 33.80
C ASN A 592 -25.51 -6.75 33.75
N PRO A 593 -26.11 -6.02 34.72
CA PRO A 593 -26.15 -4.56 34.76
C PRO A 593 -24.83 -3.97 35.28
N SER A 594 -23.75 -4.10 34.51
CA SER A 594 -22.39 -3.67 34.90
C SER A 594 -21.63 -2.94 33.80
N THR A 595 -22.31 -2.56 32.73
CA THR A 595 -21.69 -2.05 31.51
C THR A 595 -22.49 -0.84 31.02
N ASN A 596 -21.78 0.21 30.62
CA ASN A 596 -22.33 1.50 30.24
C ASN A 596 -22.69 1.55 28.74
N VAL A 597 -23.35 2.63 28.36
CA VAL A 597 -23.80 2.90 26.99
C VAL A 597 -23.20 4.21 26.52
N ARG A 598 -22.46 4.16 25.40
CA ARG A 598 -22.00 5.32 24.65
C ARG A 598 -22.55 5.21 23.24
N CYS A 599 -23.27 6.23 22.78
CA CYS A 599 -23.94 6.19 21.49
C CYS A 599 -23.05 6.69 20.37
N ILE A 600 -23.43 6.30 19.15
CA ILE A 600 -22.92 6.85 17.91
C ILE A 600 -24.06 7.25 16.97
N LEU A 601 -23.76 8.05 15.96
CA LEU A 601 -24.65 8.32 14.83
C LEU A 601 -23.88 8.25 13.50
N ALA A 602 -24.59 7.97 12.41
CA ALA A 602 -24.14 8.11 11.03
C ALA A 602 -24.64 9.43 10.45
N PHE A 603 -23.87 10.04 9.55
CA PHE A 603 -24.20 11.31 8.91
C PHE A 603 -23.76 11.39 7.45
#